data_AF-A0A345P353-F1
#
_entry.id   AF-A0A345P353-F1
#
_cell.length_a   1.000
_cell.length_b   1.000
_cell.length_c   1.000
_cell.angle_alpha   90.00
_cell.angle_beta   90.00
_cell.angle_gamma   90.00
#
_symmetry.space_group_name_H-M   'P 1'
#
loop_
_entity.id
_entity.type
_entity.pdbx_description
1 polymer ?
#
loop_
_entity_poly.entity_id
_entity_poly.type
_entity_poly.pdbx_seq_one_letter_code
_entity_poly.pdbx_strand_id
1 'polypeptide(L)'
;MTTTIFTELRFWLLIIFSLVIPFGIYGILLVKRAISRHAVLILGFVLVVIAGIDVYLLRSLAALAKHTVSLMDDAVFVSEISIALYILPALFAGIGINMISHILISHLVKAEQRFKDEHPKDEWSE
;
A
#
# COMPACT_ATOMS: atom_id res chain seq x y z
N MET A 1 -35.20 1.45 10.54
CA MET A 1 -34.26 2.46 10.02
C MET A 1 -33.32 1.76 9.05
N THR A 2 -33.30 2.20 7.80
CA THR A 2 -32.53 1.61 6.70
C THR A 2 -31.06 2.03 6.81
N THR A 3 -30.23 1.17 7.40
CA THR A 3 -28.77 1.34 7.43
C THR A 3 -28.21 1.05 6.03
N THR A 4 -27.94 2.11 5.28
CA THR A 4 -27.23 2.06 3.99
C THR A 4 -25.74 1.76 4.20
N ILE A 5 -25.07 1.13 3.23
CA ILE A 5 -23.62 0.88 3.29
C ILE A 5 -22.82 2.19 3.42
N PHE A 6 -23.34 3.30 2.90
CA PHE A 6 -22.77 4.64 3.07
C PHE A 6 -22.77 5.16 4.53
N THR A 7 -23.60 4.57 5.40
CA THR A 7 -23.56 4.81 6.86
C THR A 7 -22.68 3.81 7.61
N GLU A 8 -22.16 2.77 6.94
CA GLU A 8 -21.21 1.85 7.57
C GLU A 8 -19.83 2.52 7.73
N LEU A 9 -19.34 2.47 8.97
CA LEU A 9 -17.99 2.90 9.36
C LEU A 9 -16.89 2.33 8.41
N ARG A 10 -17.10 1.11 7.89
CA ARG A 10 -16.17 0.41 6.99
C ARG A 10 -15.95 1.15 5.66
N PHE A 11 -17.00 1.77 5.11
CA PHE A 11 -16.88 2.54 3.87
C PHE A 11 -16.03 3.80 4.07
N TRP A 12 -16.25 4.52 5.18
CA TRP A 12 -15.46 5.69 5.52
C TRP A 12 -14.01 5.34 5.85
N LEU A 13 -13.77 4.21 6.52
CA LEU A 13 -12.41 3.70 6.74
C LEU A 13 -11.72 3.42 5.40
N LEU A 14 -12.41 2.82 4.43
CA LEU A 14 -11.85 2.57 3.11
C LEU A 14 -11.47 3.86 2.39
N ILE A 15 -12.32 4.91 2.44
CA ILE A 15 -11.96 6.22 1.87
C ILE A 15 -10.73 6.81 2.57
N ILE A 16 -10.68 6.74 3.91
CA ILE A 16 -9.57 7.31 4.68
C ILE A 16 -8.27 6.57 4.37
N PHE A 17 -8.27 5.24 4.38
CA PHE A 17 -7.07 4.42 4.15
C PHE A 17 -6.63 4.42 2.70
N SER A 18 -7.56 4.39 1.74
CA SER A 18 -7.23 4.27 0.33
C SER A 18 -7.01 5.61 -0.38
N LEU A 19 -7.54 6.71 0.16
CA LEU A 19 -7.46 8.03 -0.48
C LEU A 19 -6.82 9.09 0.42
N VAL A 20 -7.29 9.27 1.66
CA VAL A 20 -6.83 10.41 2.47
C VAL A 20 -5.39 10.21 2.96
N ILE A 21 -5.08 9.05 3.51
CA ILE A 21 -3.76 8.76 4.09
C ILE A 21 -2.66 8.71 3.03
N PRO A 22 -2.78 7.99 1.90
CA PRO A 22 -1.71 7.87 0.91
C PRO A 22 -1.38 9.21 0.27
N PHE A 23 -2.41 9.97 -0.12
CA PHE A 23 -2.22 11.29 -0.72
C PHE A 23 -1.71 12.32 0.29
N GLY A 24 -2.17 12.25 1.55
CA GLY A 24 -1.65 13.09 2.63
C GLY A 24 -0.17 12.85 2.89
N ILE A 25 0.24 11.58 2.98
CA ILE A 25 1.66 11.22 3.16
C ILE A 25 2.48 11.68 1.95
N TYR A 26 2.01 11.44 0.73
CA TYR A 26 2.71 11.88 -0.48
C TYR A 26 2.84 13.41 -0.54
N GLY A 27 1.77 14.14 -0.21
CA GLY A 27 1.78 15.61 -0.14
C GLY A 27 2.80 16.14 0.87
N ILE A 28 2.87 15.55 2.07
CA ILE A 28 3.87 15.91 3.09
C ILE A 28 5.30 15.64 2.57
N LEU A 29 5.52 14.54 1.86
CA LEU A 29 6.82 14.19 1.30
C LEU A 29 7.24 15.13 0.16
N LEU A 30 6.30 15.56 -0.70
CA LEU A 30 6.59 16.56 -1.74
C LEU A 30 7.04 17.90 -1.17
N VAL A 31 6.50 18.30 -0.02
CA VAL A 31 6.91 19.54 0.66
C VAL A 31 8.28 19.39 1.34
N LYS A 32 8.70 18.17 1.67
CA LYS A 32 10.01 17.91 2.28
C LYS A 32 11.12 17.81 1.23
N ARG A 33 12.00 18.80 1.24
CA ARG A 33 13.17 18.92 0.35
C ARG A 33 14.19 17.78 0.44
N ALA A 34 14.21 17.01 1.54
CA ALA A 34 15.07 15.85 1.72
C ALA A 34 14.36 14.74 2.51
N ILE A 35 14.30 13.54 1.94
CA ILE A 35 13.67 12.37 2.55
C ILE A 35 14.76 11.33 2.85
N SER A 36 14.83 10.85 4.09
CA SER A 36 15.81 9.83 4.48
C SER A 36 15.43 8.44 3.97
N ARG A 37 16.42 7.56 3.74
CA ARG A 37 16.15 6.17 3.31
C ARG A 37 15.24 5.42 4.28
N HIS A 38 15.40 5.64 5.59
CA HIS A 38 14.54 5.03 6.61
C HIS A 38 13.08 5.51 6.49
N ALA A 39 12.85 6.78 6.19
CA ALA A 39 11.50 7.30 5.97
C ALA A 39 10.84 6.67 4.73
N VAL A 40 11.60 6.50 3.64
CA VAL A 40 11.13 5.81 2.43
C VAL A 40 10.81 4.34 2.73
N LEU A 41 11.62 3.66 3.56
CA LEU A 41 11.39 2.27 3.96
C LEU A 41 10.10 2.12 4.77
N ILE A 42 9.93 2.97 5.79
CA ILE A 42 8.73 3.00 6.62
C ILE A 42 7.50 3.27 5.76
N LEU A 43 7.59 4.23 4.84
CA LEU A 43 6.50 4.50 3.89
C LEU A 43 6.15 3.26 3.08
N GLY A 44 7.14 2.55 2.53
CA GLY A 44 6.90 1.33 1.77
C GLY A 44 6.13 0.28 2.58
N PHE A 45 6.52 0.05 3.84
CA PHE A 45 5.78 -0.86 4.74
C PHE A 45 4.37 -0.38 5.04
N VAL A 46 4.19 0.93 5.32
CA VAL A 46 2.88 1.52 5.57
C VAL A 46 1.95 1.33 4.37
N LEU A 47 2.44 1.55 3.13
CA LEU A 47 1.64 1.34 1.92
C LEU A 47 1.22 -0.14 1.74
N VAL A 48 2.10 -1.09 2.06
CA VAL A 48 1.75 -2.52 2.02
C VAL A 48 0.69 -2.88 3.06
N VAL A 49 0.79 -2.34 4.28
CA VAL A 49 -0.21 -2.53 5.34
C VAL A 49 -1.56 -1.93 4.93
N ILE A 50 -1.56 -0.71 4.40
CA ILE A 50 -2.76 -0.04 3.89
C ILE A 50 -3.42 -0.87 2.80
N ALA A 51 -2.65 -1.38 1.83
CA ALA A 51 -3.18 -2.25 0.79
C ALA A 51 -3.87 -3.51 1.35
N GLY A 52 -3.30 -4.12 2.39
CA GLY A 52 -3.92 -5.26 3.08
C GLY A 52 -5.24 -4.90 3.77
N ILE A 53 -5.29 -3.74 4.45
CA ILE A 53 -6.50 -3.22 5.10
C ILE A 53 -7.58 -2.93 4.05
N ASP A 54 -7.22 -2.28 2.95
CA ASP A 54 -8.14 -1.94 1.86
C ASP A 54 -8.76 -3.21 1.24
N VAL A 55 -7.96 -4.24 0.96
CA VAL A 55 -8.47 -5.53 0.46
C VAL A 55 -9.43 -6.17 1.46
N TYR A 56 -9.12 -6.14 2.76
CA TYR A 56 -10.00 -6.67 3.80
C TYR A 56 -11.33 -5.92 3.85
N LEU A 57 -11.28 -4.58 3.85
CA LEU A 57 -12.49 -3.74 3.87
C LEU A 57 -13.33 -3.95 2.62
N LEU A 58 -12.73 -4.01 1.42
CA LEU A 58 -13.42 -4.32 0.17
C LEU A 58 -14.12 -5.67 0.22
N ARG A 59 -13.43 -6.71 0.69
CA ARG A 59 -14.02 -8.06 0.83
C ARG A 59 -15.17 -8.06 1.83
N SER A 60 -15.02 -7.38 2.97
CA SER A 60 -16.08 -7.29 3.98
C SER A 60 -17.30 -6.56 3.43
N LEU A 61 -17.12 -5.42 2.76
CA LEU A 61 -18.19 -4.64 2.16
C LEU A 61 -18.90 -5.42 1.05
N ALA A 62 -18.14 -6.10 0.19
CA ALA A 62 -18.69 -6.97 -0.85
C ALA A 62 -19.51 -8.13 -0.28
N ALA A 63 -19.14 -8.69 0.88
CA ALA A 63 -19.91 -9.73 1.55
C ALA A 63 -21.23 -9.19 2.13
N LEU A 64 -21.24 -7.96 2.65
CA LEU A 64 -22.43 -7.32 3.23
C LEU A 64 -23.40 -6.85 2.14
N ALA A 65 -22.89 -6.36 1.01
CA ALA A 65 -23.68 -5.95 -0.15
C ALA A 65 -24.55 -7.11 -0.66
N LYS A 66 -24.03 -8.35 -0.69
CA LYS A 66 -24.79 -9.55 -1.10
C LYS A 66 -26.05 -9.85 -0.27
N HIS A 67 -26.18 -9.26 0.92
CA HIS A 67 -27.30 -9.49 1.84
C HIS A 67 -28.24 -8.28 1.95
N THR A 68 -28.00 -7.18 1.23
CA THR A 68 -28.83 -5.97 1.30
C THR A 68 -29.73 -5.85 0.06
N VAL A 69 -31.03 -5.60 0.27
CA VAL A 69 -32.09 -5.57 -0.78
C VAL A 69 -32.09 -4.23 -1.57
N SER A 70 -30.96 -3.53 -1.62
CA SER A 70 -30.85 -2.17 -2.16
C SER A 70 -30.28 -2.20 -3.58
N LEU A 71 -31.09 -1.80 -4.57
CA LEU A 71 -30.71 -1.73 -6.00
C LEU A 71 -29.50 -0.81 -6.28
N MET A 72 -29.17 0.12 -5.38
CA MET A 72 -27.98 0.98 -5.50
C MET A 72 -26.70 0.30 -4.98
N ASP A 73 -26.81 -0.61 -4.01
CA ASP A 73 -25.65 -1.32 -3.45
C ASP A 73 -25.13 -2.39 -4.43
N ASP A 74 -26.03 -3.02 -5.20
CA ASP A 74 -25.66 -3.96 -6.27
C ASP A 74 -24.86 -3.28 -7.40
N ALA A 75 -25.20 -2.06 -7.80
CA ALA A 75 -24.53 -1.40 -8.94
C ALA A 75 -23.05 -1.05 -8.69
N VAL A 76 -22.69 -0.72 -7.44
CA VAL A 76 -21.31 -0.33 -7.07
C VAL A 76 -20.43 -1.56 -6.80
N PHE A 77 -20.96 -2.59 -6.13
CA PHE A 77 -20.17 -3.74 -5.69
C PHE A 77 -20.27 -4.98 -6.58
N VAL A 78 -21.30 -5.09 -7.44
CA VAL A 78 -21.47 -6.21 -8.40
C VAL A 78 -20.94 -5.86 -9.80
N SER A 79 -20.68 -4.58 -10.12
CA SER A 79 -20.15 -4.14 -11.42
C SER A 79 -18.62 -3.97 -11.48
N GLU A 80 -18.11 -3.64 -12.67
CA GLU A 80 -16.71 -3.25 -12.97
C GLU A 80 -16.11 -2.21 -12.01
N ILE A 81 -16.94 -1.39 -11.34
CA ILE A 81 -16.51 -0.44 -10.32
C ILE A 81 -15.85 -1.16 -9.13
N SER A 82 -16.35 -2.34 -8.76
CA SER A 82 -15.78 -3.19 -7.71
C SER A 82 -14.37 -3.64 -8.10
N ILE A 83 -14.14 -3.99 -9.37
CA ILE A 83 -12.81 -4.33 -9.92
C ILE A 83 -11.90 -3.11 -9.90
N ALA A 84 -12.41 -1.93 -10.31
CA ALA A 84 -11.66 -0.69 -10.28
C ALA A 84 -11.21 -0.31 -8.86
N LEU A 85 -12.03 -0.57 -7.85
CA LEU A 85 -11.67 -0.33 -6.44
C LEU A 85 -10.52 -1.23 -5.95
N TYR A 86 -10.35 -2.44 -6.50
CA TYR A 86 -9.19 -3.30 -6.19
C TYR A 86 -7.88 -2.82 -6.83
N ILE A 87 -7.93 -1.90 -7.80
CA ILE A 87 -6.72 -1.34 -8.40
C ILE A 87 -5.94 -0.50 -7.37
N LEU A 88 -6.64 0.25 -6.51
CA LEU A 88 -5.99 1.07 -5.48
C LEU A 88 -5.10 0.26 -4.52
N PRO A 89 -5.59 -0.78 -3.82
CA PRO A 89 -4.73 -1.60 -2.98
C PRO A 89 -3.63 -2.30 -3.77
N ALA A 90 -3.89 -2.73 -5.01
CA ALA A 90 -2.86 -3.35 -5.85
C ALA A 90 -1.72 -2.36 -6.18
N LEU A 91 -2.06 -1.11 -6.49
CA LEU A 91 -1.08 -0.04 -6.72
C LEU A 91 -0.27 0.26 -5.46
N PHE A 92 -0.92 0.42 -4.30
CA PHE A 92 -0.19 0.68 -3.04
C PHE A 92 0.72 -0.47 -2.64
N ALA A 93 0.28 -1.73 -2.81
CA ALA A 93 1.12 -2.89 -2.61
C ALA A 93 2.33 -2.88 -3.55
N GLY A 94 2.11 -2.67 -4.86
CA GLY A 94 3.17 -2.63 -5.87
C GLY A 94 4.21 -1.55 -5.60
N ILE A 95 3.77 -0.31 -5.31
CA ILE A 95 4.65 0.81 -4.97
C ILE A 95 5.42 0.51 -3.68
N GLY A 96 4.73 0.06 -2.64
CA GLY A 96 5.33 -0.24 -1.34
C GLY A 96 6.41 -1.31 -1.43
N ILE A 97 6.12 -2.43 -2.12
CA ILE A 97 7.08 -3.52 -2.37
C ILE A 97 8.29 -3.01 -3.16
N ASN A 98 8.07 -2.21 -4.21
CA ASN A 98 9.16 -1.66 -5.01
C ASN A 98 10.09 -0.76 -4.19
N MET A 99 9.52 0.10 -3.34
CA MET A 99 10.30 0.97 -2.44
C MET A 99 11.12 0.16 -1.43
N ILE A 100 10.50 -0.84 -0.79
CA ILE A 100 11.20 -1.72 0.17
C ILE A 100 12.35 -2.46 -0.54
N SER A 101 12.07 -3.05 -1.71
CA SER A 101 13.04 -3.78 -2.52
C SER A 101 14.25 -2.90 -2.86
N HIS A 102 14.01 -1.69 -3.37
CA HIS A 102 15.07 -0.75 -3.73
C HIS A 102 16.00 -0.44 -2.54
N ILE A 103 15.44 -0.28 -1.34
CA ILE A 103 16.21 0.05 -0.14
C ILE A 103 17.01 -1.16 0.35
N LEU A 104 16.42 -2.35 0.36
CA LEU A 104 17.09 -3.58 0.76
C LEU A 104 18.26 -3.89 -0.18
N ILE A 105 18.03 -3.87 -1.49
CA ILE A 105 19.08 -4.07 -2.50
C ILE A 105 20.18 -3.03 -2.34
N SER A 106 19.82 -1.76 -2.18
CA SER A 106 20.81 -0.69 -1.95
C SER A 106 21.63 -0.89 -0.68
N HIS A 107 21.06 -1.51 0.35
CA HIS A 107 21.78 -1.83 1.58
C HIS A 107 22.74 -3.01 1.38
N LEU A 108 22.29 -4.06 0.70
CA LEU A 108 23.09 -5.23 0.35
C LEU A 108 24.30 -4.86 -0.50
N VAL A 109 24.10 -4.09 -1.57
CA VAL A 109 25.20 -3.62 -2.44
C VAL A 109 26.25 -2.81 -1.65
N LYS A 110 25.81 -1.98 -0.71
CA LYS A 110 26.74 -1.23 0.16
C LYS A 110 27.49 -2.13 1.14
N ALA A 111 26.84 -3.16 1.67
CA ALA A 111 27.47 -4.12 2.56
C ALA A 111 28.50 -4.96 1.80
N GLU A 112 28.19 -5.37 0.58
CA GLU A 112 29.11 -6.09 -0.31
C GLU A 112 30.34 -5.23 -0.65
N GLN A 113 30.14 -3.95 -0.99
CA GLN A 113 31.25 -3.04 -1.27
C GLN A 113 32.18 -2.90 -0.07
N ARG A 114 31.62 -2.72 1.15
CA ARG A 114 32.42 -2.64 2.38
C ARG A 114 33.20 -3.93 2.65
N PHE A 115 32.56 -5.08 2.42
CA PHE A 115 33.23 -6.36 2.59
C PHE A 115 34.44 -6.50 1.66
N LYS A 116 34.29 -6.11 0.39
CA LYS A 116 35.37 -6.07 -0.61
C LYS A 116 36.50 -5.12 -0.20
N ASP A 117 36.15 -3.92 0.27
CA ASP A 117 37.14 -2.94 0.74
C ASP A 117 37.92 -3.43 1.97
N GLU A 118 37.27 -4.20 2.86
CA GLU A 118 37.87 -4.78 4.07
C GLU A 118 38.68 -6.06 3.78
N HIS A 119 38.38 -6.80 2.70
CA HIS A 119 39.01 -8.09 2.34
C HIS A 119 39.58 -8.09 0.90
N PRO A 120 40.53 -7.20 0.55
CA PRO A 120 41.03 -7.04 -0.82
C PRO A 120 41.89 -8.21 -1.36
N LYS A 121 42.09 -9.29 -0.59
CA LYS A 121 43.04 -10.38 -0.91
C LYS A 121 42.40 -11.72 -1.30
N ASP A 122 41.09 -11.88 -1.19
CA ASP A 122 40.42 -13.15 -1.49
C ASP A 122 40.11 -13.35 -2.99
N GLU A 123 40.38 -12.36 -3.85
CA GLU A 123 40.17 -12.44 -5.31
C GLU A 123 41.38 -13.03 -6.09
N TRP A 124 42.50 -13.38 -5.43
CA TRP A 124 43.73 -13.87 -6.11
C TRP A 124 44.10 -15.33 -5.79
N SER A 125 43.16 -16.11 -5.27
CA SER A 125 43.40 -17.51 -4.87
C SER A 125 42.46 -18.52 -5.55
N GLU A 126 42.30 -18.41 -6.87
CA GLU A 126 41.90 -19.51 -7.76
C GLU A 126 42.98 -19.78 -8.81
#